data_AF-A0A6B3C927-F1
#
_entry.id   AF-A0A6B3C927-F1
#
_cell.length_a   1.000
_cell.length_b   1.000
_cell.length_c   1.000
_cell.angle_alpha   90.00
_cell.angle_beta   90.00
_cell.angle_gamma   90.00
#
_symmetry.space_group_name_H-M   'P 1'
#
loop_
_entity.id
_entity.type
_entity.pdbx_description
1 polymer ?
#
loop_
_entity_poly.entity_id
_entity_poly.type
_entity_poly.pdbx_seq_one_letter_code
_entity_poly.pdbx_strand_id
1 'polypeptide(L)' 'EAKKVCLACEVRSECLEYALANDERFGIWGGLSERERRRLKKAAV' A
#
# COMPACT_ATOMS: atom_id res chain seq x y z
N GLU A 1 -13.25 6.11 0.77
CA GLU A 1 -13.49 5.78 -0.66
C GLU A 1 -12.34 4.98 -1.29
N ALA A 2 -11.16 5.52 -1.56
CA ALA A 2 -10.09 4.76 -2.26
C ALA A 2 -9.71 3.40 -1.63
N LYS A 3 -9.67 3.30 -0.29
CA LYS A 3 -9.44 2.01 0.39
C LYS A 3 -10.49 0.94 0.05
N LYS A 4 -11.76 1.33 -0.10
CA LYS A 4 -12.85 0.39 -0.45
C LYS A 4 -12.64 -0.17 -1.85
N VAL A 5 -12.20 0.67 -2.79
CA VAL A 5 -11.85 0.24 -4.16
C VAL A 5 -10.70 -0.76 -4.12
N CYS A 6 -9.66 -0.50 -3.32
CA CYS A 6 -8.54 -1.44 -3.18
C CYS A 6 -8.95 -2.81 -2.63
N LEU A 7 -10.08 -2.95 -1.91
CA LEU A 7 -10.53 -4.25 -1.39
C LEU A 7 -11.06 -5.17 -2.50
N ALA A 8 -11.59 -4.60 -3.59
CA ALA A 8 -12.08 -5.34 -4.75
C ALA A 8 -11.03 -5.44 -5.87
N CYS A 9 -9.82 -4.90 -5.67
CA CYS A 9 -8.76 -4.91 -6.65
C CYS A 9 -8.02 -6.26 -6.62
N GLU A 10 -7.99 -6.97 -7.74
CA GLU A 10 -7.32 -8.28 -7.86
C GLU A 10 -5.81 -8.16 -7.68
N VAL A 11 -5.21 -7.06 -8.16
CA VAL A 11 -3.76 -6.79 -8.08
C VAL A 11 -3.35 -6.04 -6.80
N ARG A 12 -4.12 -6.16 -5.73
CA ARG A 12 -3.89 -5.41 -4.49
C ARG A 12 -2.51 -5.71 -3.89
N SER A 13 -2.08 -6.96 -3.95
CA SER A 13 -0.82 -7.42 -3.38
C SER A 13 0.37 -6.88 -4.19
N GLU A 14 0.33 -7.03 -5.51
CA GLU A 14 1.35 -6.53 -6.44
C GLU A 14 1.44 -5.00 -6.38
N CYS A 15 0.31 -4.31 -6.28
CA CYS A 15 0.25 -2.86 -6.08
C CYS A 15 0.93 -2.44 -4.77
N LEU A 16 0.74 -3.21 -3.68
CA LEU A 16 1.40 -2.93 -2.41
C LEU A 16 2.91 -3.18 -2.50
N GLU A 17 3.32 -4.30 -3.08
CA GLU A 17 4.74 -4.65 -3.27
C GLU A 17 5.45 -3.58 -4.09
N TYR A 18 4.84 -3.14 -5.19
CA TYR A 18 5.36 -2.05 -6.01
C TYR A 18 5.54 -0.77 -5.18
N ALA A 19 4.54 -0.39 -4.39
CA ALA A 19 4.60 0.82 -3.57
C ALA A 19 5.69 0.75 -2.49
N LEU A 20 5.94 -0.44 -1.93
CA LEU A 20 7.00 -0.64 -0.94
C LEU A 20 8.39 -0.63 -1.57
N ALA A 21 8.54 -1.25 -2.75
CA ALA A 21 9.80 -1.33 -3.49
C ALA A 21 10.23 0.03 -4.06
N ASN A 22 9.29 0.84 -4.53
CA ASN A 22 9.56 2.15 -5.16
C ASN A 22 9.49 3.32 -4.16
N ASP A 23 9.36 3.03 -2.86
CA ASP A 23 9.19 4.03 -1.80
C ASP A 23 8.08 5.05 -2.11
N GLU A 24 6.94 4.60 -2.61
CA GLU A 24 5.84 5.48 -3.02
C GLU A 24 5.35 6.30 -1.83
N ARG A 25 5.57 7.62 -1.89
CA ARG A 25 5.46 8.53 -0.74
C ARG A 25 4.07 9.08 -0.52
N PHE A 26 3.17 8.97 -1.51
CA PHE A 26 1.84 9.57 -1.44
C PHE A 26 0.76 8.58 -1.87
N GLY A 27 -0.50 8.90 -1.55
CA GLY A 27 -1.66 8.14 -2.00
C GLY A 27 -1.90 6.81 -1.27
N ILE A 28 -2.97 6.12 -1.71
CA ILE A 28 -3.37 4.80 -1.20
C ILE A 28 -2.91 3.74 -2.21
N TRP A 29 -2.14 2.78 -1.73
CA TRP A 29 -1.58 1.69 -2.52
C TRP A 29 -1.86 0.37 -1.81
N GLY A 30 -2.39 -0.61 -2.54
CA GLY A 30 -2.76 -1.91 -1.96
C GLY A 30 -3.72 -1.83 -0.77
N GLY A 31 -4.54 -0.76 -0.69
CA GLY A 31 -5.45 -0.51 0.43
C GLY A 31 -4.81 0.14 1.66
N LEU A 32 -3.51 0.45 1.62
CA LEU A 32 -2.79 1.12 2.70
C LEU A 32 -2.50 2.58 2.34
N SER A 33 -2.75 3.48 3.28
CA SER A 33 -2.25 4.85 3.23
C SER A 33 -0.74 4.88 3.41
N GLU A 34 -0.10 5.98 3.02
CA GLU A 34 1.32 6.24 3.27
C GLU A 34 1.73 5.93 4.73
N ARG A 35 0.96 6.43 5.70
CA ARG A 35 1.25 6.23 7.13
C ARG A 35 1.21 4.75 7.53
N GLU A 36 0.29 3.98 6.96
CA GLU A 36 0.19 2.54 7.21
C GLU A 36 1.33 1.77 6.53
N ARG A 37 1.69 2.12 5.29
CA ARG A 37 2.86 1.53 4.60
C ARG A 37 4.15 1.80 5.36
N ARG A 38 4.36 3.02 5.87
CA ARG A 38 5.54 3.34 6.70
C ARG A 38 5.61 2.51 7.97
N ARG A 39 4.46 2.23 8.61
CA ARG A 39 4.42 1.34 9.79
C ARG A 39 4.75 -0.10 9.41
N LEU A 40 4.22 -0.58 8.29
CA LEU A 40 4.45 -1.94 7.80
C LEU A 40 5.93 -2.15 7.41
N LYS A 41 6.54 -1.19 6.70
CA LYS A 41 7.98 -1.19 6.37
C LYS A 41 8.86 -1.20 7.63
N LYS A 42 8.44 -0.55 8.72
CA LYS A 42 9.14 -0.58 10.02
C LYS A 42 8.97 -1.88 10.80
N ALA A 43 7.86 -2.61 10.59
CA ALA A 43 7.60 -3.88 11.28
C ALA A 43 8.26 -5.09 10.58
N ALA A 44 8.65 -4.94 9.32
CA ALA A 44 9.34 -5.95 8.53
C ALA A 44 10.88 -5.90 8.70
N VAL A 45 11.40 -4.94 9.49
CA VAL A 45 12.81 -4.80 9.88
C VAL A 45 12.94 -5.27 11.32
#